data_AF-A0A1Y1YRK1-F1
#
_entry.id   AF-A0A1Y1YRK1-F1
#
_cell.length_a   1.000
_cell.length_b   1.000
_cell.length_c   1.000
_cell.angle_alpha   90.00
_cell.angle_beta   90.00
_cell.angle_gamma   90.00
#
_symmetry.space_group_name_H-M   'P 1'
#
loop_
_entity.id
_entity.type
_entity.pdbx_description
1 polymer ?
#
loop_
_entity_poly.entity_id
_entity_poly.type
_entity_poly.pdbx_seq_one_letter_code
_entity_poly.pdbx_strand_id
1 'polypeptide(L)'
;MNGLPRPLPSMMQYTDNHLMKNRHLYGRPPNPDTRCPIELSHGNTRRLFLPLSPCGHWIHYECFVWWITRIHLNQDRCPACYIRVFDWDGISALTIATRSNIEMEDSPIRAPYNDSVTGKSIFTDSQQYAAECETFEKMIADHFYDHYTKSGQLYVGVNLTSVYREVMEEIRILGMPRSRGLHWTGICGYLLFGMLVLIKLERWVKETNAGYLATQGWETFLQGKEGMRMDIRRAIDGP
;
A
#
# COMPACT_ATOMS: atom_id res chain seq x y z
N MET A 1 -23.61 17.13 19.06
CA MET A 1 -23.91 15.73 18.71
C MET A 1 -22.58 15.01 18.51
N ASN A 2 -22.18 14.17 19.47
CA ASN A 2 -20.98 13.35 19.34
C ASN A 2 -21.27 12.24 18.35
N GLY A 3 -20.95 12.48 17.07
CA GLY A 3 -21.07 11.47 16.03
C GLY A 3 -20.18 10.28 16.39
N LEU A 4 -20.77 9.10 16.49
CA LEU A 4 -20.02 7.86 16.57
C LEU A 4 -19.00 7.85 15.41
N PRO A 5 -17.73 7.51 15.67
CA PRO A 5 -16.75 7.40 14.60
C PRO A 5 -17.29 6.44 13.55
N ARG A 6 -17.31 6.87 12.28
CA ARG A 6 -17.75 6.01 11.18
C ARG A 6 -16.89 4.74 11.24
N PRO A 7 -17.51 3.54 11.18
CA PRO A 7 -16.75 2.31 11.18
C PRO A 7 -15.73 2.39 10.04
N LEU A 8 -14.46 2.13 10.36
CA LEU A 8 -13.42 2.11 9.36
C LEU A 8 -13.87 1.14 8.26
N PRO A 9 -13.90 1.58 7.00
CA PRO A 9 -14.32 0.73 5.89
C PRO A 9 -13.57 -0.60 5.91
N SER A 10 -14.31 -1.70 5.70
CA SER A 10 -13.79 -3.06 5.85
C SER A 10 -12.47 -3.20 5.08
N MET A 11 -11.49 -3.86 5.69
CA MET A 11 -10.10 -4.09 5.18
C MET A 11 -10.03 -4.32 3.66
N MET A 12 -11.04 -4.97 3.09
CA MET A 12 -11.13 -5.33 1.69
C MET A 12 -11.46 -4.20 0.70
N GLN A 13 -11.97 -3.05 1.16
CA GLN A 13 -12.30 -1.93 0.27
C GLN A 13 -11.05 -1.23 -0.30
N TYR A 14 -9.86 -1.50 0.27
CA TYR A 14 -8.61 -0.82 -0.09
C TYR A 14 -7.55 -1.74 -0.68
N THR A 15 -7.77 -3.05 -0.61
CA THR A 15 -6.91 -4.05 -1.21
C THR A 15 -7.19 -4.21 -2.69
N ASP A 16 -6.12 -4.36 -3.45
CA ASP A 16 -5.97 -4.70 -4.86
C ASP A 16 -7.26 -5.01 -5.67
N ASN A 17 -7.32 -4.51 -6.90
CA ASN A 17 -8.35 -4.89 -7.86
C ASN A 17 -8.39 -6.42 -8.08
N HIS A 18 -7.28 -7.14 -7.92
CA HIS A 18 -7.26 -8.61 -7.94
C HIS A 18 -8.02 -9.25 -6.76
N LEU A 19 -7.81 -8.71 -5.56
CA LEU A 19 -8.55 -9.10 -4.36
C LEU A 19 -10.04 -8.75 -4.53
N MET A 20 -10.36 -7.54 -4.96
CA MET A 20 -11.74 -7.12 -5.23
C MET A 20 -12.45 -7.95 -6.31
N LYS A 21 -11.76 -8.33 -7.39
CA LYS A 21 -12.30 -9.22 -8.44
C LYS A 21 -12.60 -10.63 -7.92
N ASN A 22 -11.70 -11.15 -7.10
CA ASN A 22 -11.81 -12.50 -6.54
C ASN A 22 -12.60 -12.55 -5.24
N ARG A 23 -13.34 -11.49 -4.89
CA ARG A 23 -14.15 -11.42 -3.67
C ARG A 23 -15.15 -12.58 -3.54
N HIS A 24 -15.63 -13.11 -4.66
CA HIS A 24 -16.53 -14.26 -4.70
C HIS A 24 -15.86 -15.58 -4.25
N LEU A 25 -14.53 -15.67 -4.28
CA LEU A 25 -13.73 -16.82 -3.84
C LEU A 25 -13.42 -16.78 -2.34
N TYR A 26 -13.71 -15.67 -1.67
CA TYR A 26 -13.25 -15.43 -0.32
C TYR A 26 -13.93 -16.34 0.70
N GLY A 27 -13.12 -17.00 1.52
CA GLY A 27 -13.64 -17.98 2.49
C GLY A 27 -14.30 -19.20 1.83
N ARG A 28 -14.06 -19.43 0.54
CA ARG A 28 -14.59 -20.56 -0.24
C ARG A 28 -13.43 -21.32 -0.89
N PRO A 29 -12.56 -21.97 -0.10
CA PRO A 29 -11.52 -22.83 -0.67
C PRO A 29 -12.17 -23.94 -1.51
N PRO A 30 -11.50 -24.47 -2.54
CA PRO A 30 -12.06 -25.49 -3.43
C PRO A 30 -12.42 -26.78 -2.68
N ASN A 31 -11.67 -27.09 -1.62
CA ASN A 31 -11.91 -28.20 -0.72
C ASN A 31 -12.11 -27.68 0.72
N PRO A 32 -13.19 -28.06 1.42
CA PRO A 32 -13.38 -27.77 2.85
C PRO A 32 -12.21 -28.19 3.75
N ASP A 33 -11.44 -29.21 3.36
CA ASP A 33 -10.28 -29.72 4.09
C ASP A 33 -8.99 -28.94 3.80
N THR A 34 -9.05 -27.86 3.01
CA THR A 34 -7.88 -27.03 2.68
C THR A 34 -7.29 -26.42 3.95
N ARG A 35 -6.06 -26.80 4.28
CA ARG A 35 -5.33 -26.27 5.45
C ARG A 35 -4.42 -25.11 5.06
N CYS A 36 -4.32 -24.13 5.95
CA CYS A 36 -3.39 -23.02 5.80
C CYS A 36 -1.96 -23.48 6.10
N PRO A 37 -0.98 -23.25 5.20
CA PRO A 37 0.38 -23.78 5.33
C PRO A 37 1.22 -23.20 6.48
N ILE A 38 0.84 -22.04 7.02
CA ILE A 38 1.57 -21.39 8.13
C ILE A 38 1.09 -21.91 9.49
N GLU A 39 -0.06 -22.60 9.54
CA GLU A 39 -0.69 -23.22 10.72
C GLU A 39 -0.37 -22.53 12.06
N LEU A 40 -0.48 -21.19 12.08
CA LEU A 40 -0.35 -20.43 13.32
C LEU A 40 -1.47 -20.92 14.24
N SER A 41 -1.11 -21.26 15.48
CA SER A 41 -2.02 -21.71 16.54
C SER A 41 -2.94 -20.57 17.00
N HIS A 42 -3.70 -20.04 16.06
CA HIS A 42 -4.68 -19.00 16.28
C HIS A 42 -6.04 -19.69 16.32
N GLY A 43 -6.76 -19.45 17.42
CA GLY A 43 -8.08 -20.03 17.65
C GLY A 43 -9.03 -19.82 16.47
N ASN A 44 -10.00 -20.74 16.39
CA ASN A 44 -10.96 -21.07 15.33
C ASN A 44 -11.89 -19.94 14.82
N THR A 45 -11.40 -18.71 14.76
CA THR A 45 -12.10 -17.53 14.26
C THR A 45 -12.20 -17.58 12.73
N ARG A 46 -13.36 -17.18 12.20
CA ARG A 46 -13.67 -17.11 10.76
C ARG A 46 -12.67 -16.20 10.03
N ARG A 47 -11.57 -16.79 9.57
CA ARG A 47 -10.50 -16.06 8.88
C ARG A 47 -10.73 -16.09 7.38
N LEU A 48 -10.47 -14.95 6.76
CA LEU A 48 -10.57 -14.79 5.32
C LEU A 48 -9.52 -15.66 4.63
N PHE A 49 -9.95 -16.66 3.87
CA PHE A 49 -9.10 -17.47 3.00
C PHE A 49 -9.02 -16.85 1.61
N LEU A 50 -7.81 -16.80 1.06
CA LEU A 50 -7.52 -16.23 -0.25
C LEU A 50 -6.53 -17.12 -1.02
N PRO A 51 -6.69 -17.27 -2.35
CA PRO A 51 -5.65 -17.86 -3.19
C PRO A 51 -4.52 -16.85 -3.43
N LEU A 52 -3.28 -17.27 -3.23
CA LEU A 52 -2.09 -16.47 -3.56
C LEU A 52 -1.80 -16.50 -5.06
N SER A 53 -1.46 -15.36 -5.63
CA SER A 53 -1.01 -15.28 -7.03
C SER A 53 0.51 -15.44 -7.11
N PRO A 54 1.08 -16.12 -8.12
CA PRO A 54 0.40 -16.84 -9.21
C PRO A 54 0.10 -18.32 -8.89
N CYS A 55 0.54 -18.81 -7.74
CA CYS A 55 0.58 -20.25 -7.46
C CYS A 55 -0.77 -20.90 -7.10
N GLY A 56 -1.81 -20.11 -6.79
CA GLY A 56 -3.15 -20.59 -6.44
C GLY A 56 -3.27 -21.24 -5.06
N HIS A 57 -2.20 -21.26 -4.25
CA HIS A 57 -2.25 -21.84 -2.90
C HIS A 57 -3.12 -20.98 -1.98
N TRP A 58 -3.96 -21.66 -1.20
CA TRP A 58 -4.91 -21.01 -0.32
C TRP A 58 -4.33 -20.80 1.07
N ILE A 59 -4.48 -19.58 1.57
CA ILE A 59 -3.93 -19.17 2.85
C ILE A 59 -4.91 -18.26 3.58
N HIS A 60 -4.90 -18.34 4.91
CA HIS A 60 -5.53 -17.30 5.71
C HIS A 60 -4.81 -15.99 5.46
N TYR A 61 -5.56 -14.95 5.17
CA TYR A 61 -4.96 -13.68 4.80
C TYR A 61 -4.10 -13.08 5.92
N GLU A 62 -4.56 -13.15 7.16
CA GLU A 62 -3.78 -12.72 8.33
C GLU A 62 -2.47 -13.51 8.48
N CYS A 63 -2.49 -14.82 8.19
CA CYS A 63 -1.27 -15.62 8.22
C CYS A 63 -0.32 -15.20 7.10
N PHE A 64 -0.85 -14.87 5.92
CA PHE A 64 -0.03 -14.35 4.83
C PHE A 64 0.60 -13.01 5.17
N VAL A 65 -0.18 -12.07 5.73
CA VAL A 65 0.34 -10.78 6.22
C VAL A 65 1.39 -11.00 7.31
N TRP A 66 1.15 -11.92 8.24
CA TRP A 66 2.15 -12.29 9.23
C TRP A 66 3.43 -12.81 8.58
N TRP A 67 3.33 -13.75 7.63
CA TRP A 67 4.49 -14.35 6.95
C TRP A 67 5.35 -13.31 6.25
N ILE A 68 4.73 -12.45 5.44
CA ILE A 68 5.48 -11.47 4.66
C ILE A 68 6.08 -10.33 5.51
N THR A 69 5.68 -10.23 6.78
CA THR A 69 6.18 -9.21 7.73
C THR A 69 7.24 -9.75 8.69
N ARG A 70 7.61 -11.03 8.57
CA ARG A 70 8.75 -11.63 9.29
C ARG A 70 10.04 -11.51 8.48
N ILE A 71 11.16 -11.48 9.18
CA ILE A 71 12.50 -11.29 8.63
C ILE A 71 13.10 -12.65 8.34
N HIS A 72 12.86 -13.15 7.13
CA HIS A 72 13.46 -14.39 6.66
C HIS A 72 13.65 -14.38 5.14
N LEU A 73 14.50 -15.30 4.66
CA LEU A 73 14.89 -15.41 3.26
C LEU A 73 13.74 -15.70 2.28
N ASN A 74 12.56 -16.08 2.80
CA ASN A 74 11.40 -16.50 2.03
C ASN A 74 10.17 -15.58 2.23
N GLN A 75 10.36 -14.40 2.82
CA GLN A 75 9.25 -13.47 3.12
C GLN A 75 8.53 -13.02 1.84
N ASP A 76 9.20 -13.10 0.69
CA ASP A 76 8.68 -12.71 -0.62
C ASP A 76 8.07 -13.88 -1.42
N ARG A 77 7.91 -15.05 -0.77
CA ARG A 77 7.51 -16.31 -1.39
C ARG A 77 6.30 -16.94 -0.72
N CYS A 78 5.57 -17.75 -1.49
CA CYS A 78 4.49 -18.60 -0.99
C CYS A 78 5.06 -19.59 0.04
N PRO A 79 4.48 -19.70 1.25
CA PRO A 79 4.95 -20.65 2.27
C PRO A 79 4.74 -22.13 1.90
N ALA A 80 3.88 -22.43 0.93
CA ALA A 80 3.61 -23.80 0.49
C ALA A 80 4.57 -24.28 -0.62
N CYS A 81 4.85 -23.42 -1.61
CA CYS A 81 5.58 -23.81 -2.82
C CYS A 81 6.81 -22.94 -3.15
N TYR A 82 7.10 -21.94 -2.32
CA TYR A 82 8.24 -21.03 -2.46
C TYR A 82 8.31 -20.21 -3.78
N ILE A 83 7.25 -20.23 -4.58
CA ILE A 83 7.06 -19.33 -5.72
C ILE A 83 6.95 -17.89 -5.19
N ARG A 84 7.58 -16.94 -5.88
CA ARG A 84 7.56 -15.51 -5.51
C ARG A 84 6.13 -14.95 -5.62
N VAL A 85 5.69 -14.21 -4.60
CA VAL A 85 4.33 -13.64 -4.48
C VAL A 85 4.33 -12.12 -4.31
N PHE A 86 5.49 -11.54 -4.00
CA PHE A 86 5.59 -10.20 -3.42
C PHE A 86 5.32 -9.06 -4.39
N ASP A 87 5.31 -9.34 -5.69
CA ASP A 87 4.94 -8.35 -6.70
C ASP A 87 3.43 -8.00 -6.63
N TRP A 88 2.60 -8.71 -5.88
CA TRP A 88 1.15 -8.41 -5.81
C TRP A 88 0.63 -8.39 -4.40
N ASP A 89 0.68 -9.56 -3.78
CA ASP A 89 0.06 -9.77 -2.48
C ASP A 89 0.92 -9.10 -1.39
N GLY A 90 2.21 -8.90 -1.63
CA GLY A 90 3.18 -8.26 -0.73
C GLY A 90 2.80 -6.83 -0.35
N ILE A 91 2.56 -5.94 -1.32
CA ILE A 91 2.24 -4.53 -1.05
C ILE A 91 0.86 -4.38 -0.41
N SER A 92 -0.11 -5.18 -0.84
CA SER A 92 -1.42 -5.24 -0.21
C SER A 92 -1.31 -5.69 1.25
N ALA A 93 -0.55 -6.76 1.50
CA ALA A 93 -0.36 -7.29 2.83
C ALA A 93 0.47 -6.35 3.73
N LEU A 94 1.46 -5.62 3.22
CA LEU A 94 2.18 -4.58 3.95
C LEU A 94 1.30 -3.37 4.28
N THR A 95 0.48 -2.93 3.33
CA THR A 95 -0.52 -1.86 3.54
C THR A 95 -1.53 -2.26 4.60
N ILE A 96 -1.77 -3.55 4.78
CA ILE A 96 -2.69 -4.07 5.80
C ILE A 96 -1.99 -4.30 7.13
N ALA A 97 -0.77 -4.82 7.14
CA ALA A 97 0.00 -4.99 8.35
C ALA A 97 0.05 -3.68 9.15
N THR A 98 0.33 -2.60 8.42
CA THR A 98 0.41 -1.23 8.93
C THR A 98 -0.93 -0.64 9.39
N ARG A 99 -2.06 -1.24 9.01
CA ARG A 99 -3.41 -0.78 9.37
C ARG A 99 -4.13 -1.68 10.38
N SER A 100 -3.75 -2.95 10.46
CA SER A 100 -4.49 -3.97 11.19
C SER A 100 -3.87 -4.32 12.55
N ASN A 101 -2.94 -3.50 13.06
CA ASN A 101 -2.13 -3.82 14.25
C ASN A 101 -1.50 -5.22 14.18
N ILE A 102 -1.24 -5.73 12.96
CA ILE A 102 -0.52 -6.98 12.82
C ILE A 102 0.94 -6.64 13.09
N GLU A 103 1.51 -7.32 14.09
CA GLU A 103 2.90 -7.15 14.46
C GLU A 103 3.79 -7.41 13.25
N MET A 104 4.53 -6.38 12.83
CA MET A 104 5.62 -6.49 11.87
C MET A 104 6.89 -6.74 12.67
N GLU A 105 7.70 -7.70 12.25
CA GLU A 105 8.98 -7.92 12.89
C GLU A 105 9.87 -6.70 12.67
N ASP A 106 10.24 -6.07 13.77
CA ASP A 106 11.02 -4.84 13.77
C ASP A 106 12.49 -5.17 13.95
N SER A 107 13.33 -4.71 13.02
CA SER A 107 14.78 -4.91 13.09
C SER A 107 15.50 -3.59 13.25
N PRO A 108 16.62 -3.57 14.01
CA PRO A 108 17.48 -2.41 14.03
C PRO A 108 18.03 -2.15 12.62
N ILE A 109 17.97 -0.90 12.17
CA ILE A 109 18.60 -0.52 10.90
C ILE A 109 20.10 -0.45 11.06
N ARG A 110 20.83 -0.77 9.98
CA ARG A 110 22.31 -0.83 10.01
C ARG A 110 22.97 0.48 10.43
N ALA A 111 22.37 1.61 10.09
CA ALA A 111 22.88 2.95 10.40
C ALA A 111 21.73 3.83 10.87
N PRO A 112 21.52 3.96 12.19
CA PRO A 112 20.57 4.91 12.75
C PRO A 112 20.83 6.33 12.27
N TYR A 113 19.77 7.10 12.03
CA TYR A 113 19.89 8.46 11.49
C TYR A 113 18.77 9.36 12.04
N ASN A 114 18.96 10.67 11.93
CA ASN A 114 17.92 11.65 12.19
C ASN A 114 17.27 12.02 10.85
N ASP A 115 15.98 11.76 10.71
CA ASP A 115 15.24 12.10 9.51
C ASP A 115 15.04 13.62 9.43
N SER A 116 15.57 14.25 8.38
CA SER A 116 15.57 15.71 8.26
C SER A 116 14.19 16.31 8.03
N VAL A 117 13.23 15.51 7.55
CA VAL A 117 11.87 15.97 7.24
C VAL A 117 10.99 15.90 8.47
N THR A 118 11.01 14.77 9.18
CA THR A 118 10.17 14.53 10.37
C THR A 118 10.86 14.94 11.68
N GLY A 119 12.18 15.15 11.67
CA GLY A 119 12.98 15.44 12.86
C GLY A 119 13.16 14.24 13.81
N LYS A 120 12.68 13.06 13.42
CA LYS A 120 12.68 11.85 14.28
C LYS A 120 14.01 11.11 14.17
N SER A 121 14.50 10.62 15.30
CA SER A 121 15.61 9.66 15.32
C SER A 121 15.09 8.26 14.96
N ILE A 122 15.70 7.65 13.96
CA ILE A 122 15.30 6.38 13.38
C ILE A 122 16.33 5.32 13.75
N PHE A 123 15.90 4.28 14.44
CA PHE A 123 16.71 3.16 14.90
C PHE A 123 16.25 1.82 14.34
N THR A 124 15.00 1.72 13.89
CA THR A 124 14.39 0.46 13.46
C THR A 124 13.65 0.58 12.11
N ASP A 125 13.41 -0.56 11.47
CA ASP A 125 12.70 -0.66 10.20
C ASP A 125 11.28 -0.07 10.30
N SER A 126 10.58 -0.31 11.42
CA SER A 126 9.22 0.20 11.65
C SER A 126 9.21 1.72 11.78
N GLN A 127 10.19 2.29 12.50
CA GLN A 127 10.37 3.73 12.61
C GLN A 127 10.71 4.35 11.25
N GLN A 128 11.56 3.70 10.47
CA GLN A 128 11.92 4.15 9.12
C GLN A 128 10.70 4.16 8.19
N TYR A 129 9.91 3.09 8.19
CA TYR A 129 8.67 3.01 7.43
C TYR A 129 7.69 4.13 7.80
N ALA A 130 7.49 4.35 9.11
CA ALA A 130 6.57 5.37 9.61
C ALA A 130 7.02 6.78 9.22
N ALA A 131 8.32 7.08 9.38
CA ALA A 131 8.89 8.37 8.99
C ALA A 131 8.76 8.61 7.47
N GLU A 132 9.02 7.60 6.64
CA GLU A 132 8.86 7.73 5.17
C GLU A 132 7.40 7.95 4.77
N CYS A 133 6.46 7.24 5.42
CA CYS A 133 5.04 7.46 5.19
C CYS A 133 4.58 8.88 5.50
N GLU A 134 5.12 9.48 6.56
CA GLU A 134 4.87 10.88 6.95
C GLU A 134 5.52 11.85 5.98
N THR A 135 6.78 11.58 5.58
CA THR A 135 7.48 12.35 4.55
C THR A 135 6.71 12.40 3.24
N PHE A 136 6.14 11.28 2.78
CA PHE A 136 5.32 11.26 1.55
C PHE A 136 4.05 12.10 1.69
N GLU A 137 3.38 12.05 2.84
CA GLU A 137 2.18 12.85 3.10
C GLU A 137 2.51 14.34 3.17
N LYS A 138 3.67 14.69 3.72
CA LYS A 138 4.19 16.06 3.70
C LYS A 138 4.51 16.53 2.28
N MET A 139 5.20 15.73 1.47
CA MET A 139 5.49 16.06 0.05
C MET A 139 4.19 16.27 -0.74
N ILE A 140 3.19 15.40 -0.54
CA ILE A 140 1.86 15.54 -1.14
C ILE A 140 1.25 16.91 -0.78
N ALA A 141 1.28 17.28 0.50
CA ALA A 141 0.72 18.55 0.95
C ALA A 141 1.48 19.74 0.36
N ASP A 142 2.82 19.71 0.41
CA ASP A 142 3.69 20.79 -0.05
C ASP A 142 3.47 21.05 -1.55
N HIS A 143 3.52 20.00 -2.39
CA HIS A 143 3.26 20.13 -3.84
C HIS A 143 1.81 20.51 -4.14
N PHE A 144 0.82 19.96 -3.41
CA PHE A 144 -0.57 20.35 -3.61
C PHE A 144 -0.79 21.85 -3.37
N TYR A 145 -0.23 22.40 -2.28
CA TYR A 145 -0.39 23.81 -1.95
C TYR A 145 0.43 24.74 -2.85
N ASP A 146 1.57 24.29 -3.36
CA ASP A 146 2.32 25.02 -4.39
C ASP A 146 1.49 25.14 -5.68
N HIS A 147 0.89 24.05 -6.15
CA HIS A 147 -0.03 24.09 -7.29
C HIS A 147 -1.27 24.95 -7.01
N TYR A 148 -1.82 24.84 -5.80
CA TYR A 148 -3.00 25.62 -5.39
C TYR A 148 -2.72 27.11 -5.42
N THR A 149 -1.61 27.55 -4.83
CA THR A 149 -1.21 28.97 -4.79
C THR A 149 -0.89 29.52 -6.18
N LYS A 150 -0.21 28.74 -7.04
CA LYS A 150 0.08 29.11 -8.43
C LYS A 150 -1.17 29.24 -9.30
N SER A 151 -2.21 28.44 -9.04
CA SER A 151 -3.43 28.45 -9.85
C SER A 151 -4.24 29.75 -9.72
N GLY A 152 -4.09 30.49 -8.61
CA GLY A 152 -4.77 31.77 -8.36
C GLY A 152 -6.31 31.72 -8.34
N GLN A 153 -6.91 30.56 -8.60
CA GLN A 153 -8.34 30.35 -8.70
C GLN A 153 -8.77 29.27 -7.72
N LEU A 154 -9.59 29.68 -6.76
CA LEU A 154 -10.38 28.76 -5.93
C LEU A 154 -11.16 27.84 -6.90
N TYR A 155 -10.77 26.56 -6.93
CA TYR A 155 -11.49 25.43 -7.54
C TYR A 155 -11.30 25.15 -9.05
N VAL A 156 -10.42 25.86 -9.77
CA VAL A 156 -10.12 25.54 -11.21
C VAL A 156 -8.91 24.59 -11.38
N GLY A 157 -8.54 23.91 -10.29
CA GLY A 157 -8.00 22.56 -10.38
C GLY A 157 -6.48 22.49 -10.26
N VAL A 158 -6.01 22.28 -9.02
CA VAL A 158 -4.69 21.67 -8.76
C VAL A 158 -4.55 20.45 -9.65
N ASN A 159 -3.52 20.35 -10.50
CA ASN A 159 -3.35 19.15 -11.31
C ASN A 159 -2.79 18.02 -10.43
N LEU A 160 -3.66 17.18 -9.88
CA LEU A 160 -3.26 16.06 -9.02
C LEU A 160 -2.33 15.06 -9.73
N THR A 161 -2.38 14.98 -11.06
CA THR A 161 -1.43 14.16 -11.83
C THR A 161 -0.04 14.78 -11.79
N SER A 162 0.08 16.11 -11.87
CA SER A 162 1.36 16.82 -11.71
C SER A 162 1.87 16.68 -10.28
N VAL A 163 1.03 16.90 -9.26
CA VAL A 163 1.38 16.69 -7.84
C VAL A 163 1.94 15.29 -7.63
N TYR A 164 1.27 14.25 -8.14
CA TYR A 164 1.77 12.88 -8.07
C TYR A 164 3.15 12.72 -8.72
N ARG A 165 3.34 13.25 -9.93
CA ARG A 165 4.63 13.13 -10.66
C ARG A 165 5.77 13.83 -9.93
N GLU A 166 5.51 15.00 -9.37
CA GLU A 166 6.49 15.79 -8.63
C GLU A 166 6.87 15.11 -7.31
N VAL A 167 5.88 14.56 -6.58
CA VAL A 167 6.14 13.73 -5.39
C VAL A 167 7.01 12.52 -5.74
N MET A 168 6.69 11.79 -6.82
CA MET A 168 7.48 10.63 -7.25
C MET A 168 8.91 11.01 -7.66
N GLU A 169 9.06 12.15 -8.33
CA GLU A 169 10.37 12.67 -8.73
C GLU A 169 11.21 13.10 -7.52
N GLU A 170 10.61 13.75 -6.53
CA GLU A 170 11.29 14.13 -5.29
C GLU A 170 11.70 12.89 -4.48
N ILE A 171 10.82 11.90 -4.35
CA ILE A 171 11.15 10.60 -3.73
C ILE A 171 12.36 9.97 -4.42
N ARG A 172 12.41 9.99 -5.76
CA ARG A 172 13.52 9.47 -6.55
C ARG A 172 14.82 10.25 -6.29
N ILE A 173 14.76 11.58 -6.28
CA ILE A 173 15.93 12.45 -6.02
C ILE A 173 16.50 12.19 -4.61
N LEU A 174 15.64 11.97 -3.63
CA LEU A 174 16.03 11.71 -2.24
C LEU A 174 16.47 10.26 -2.00
N GLY A 175 16.45 9.39 -3.01
CA GLY A 175 16.84 7.99 -2.88
C GLY A 175 15.92 7.19 -1.94
N MET A 176 14.64 7.53 -1.91
CA MET A 176 13.62 6.87 -1.10
C MET A 176 12.79 5.87 -1.93
N PRO A 177 12.12 4.93 -1.26
CA PRO A 177 12.15 4.58 0.16
C PRO A 177 13.40 3.79 0.50
N ARG A 178 13.85 4.00 1.73
CA ARG A 178 14.94 3.29 2.40
C ARG A 178 14.40 2.15 3.24
N SER A 179 13.15 2.25 3.71
CA SER A 179 12.52 1.17 4.48
C SER A 179 12.42 -0.11 3.64
N ARG A 180 12.87 -1.22 4.22
CA ARG A 180 12.81 -2.53 3.56
C ARG A 180 11.40 -2.90 3.12
N GLY A 181 10.40 -2.53 3.92
CA GLY A 181 8.99 -2.81 3.64
C GLY A 181 8.42 -2.03 2.46
N LEU A 182 9.04 -0.92 2.05
CA LEU A 182 8.61 -0.16 0.86
C LEU A 182 9.58 -0.30 -0.30
N HIS A 183 10.76 -0.88 -0.07
CA HIS A 183 11.76 -1.09 -1.11
C HIS A 183 11.20 -1.99 -2.22
N TRP A 184 11.54 -1.66 -3.46
CA TRP A 184 11.12 -2.42 -4.63
C TRP A 184 12.27 -2.70 -5.58
N THR A 185 12.06 -3.68 -6.44
CA THR A 185 12.97 -4.00 -7.55
C THR A 185 12.17 -4.13 -8.84
N GLY A 186 12.72 -3.61 -9.95
CA GLY A 186 12.10 -3.72 -11.27
C GLY A 186 10.90 -2.78 -11.49
N ILE A 187 10.32 -2.87 -12.69
CA ILE A 187 9.25 -1.97 -13.13
C ILE A 187 7.93 -2.19 -12.39
N CYS A 188 7.57 -3.46 -12.14
CA CYS A 188 6.32 -3.81 -11.45
C CYS A 188 6.33 -3.23 -10.02
N GLY A 189 7.42 -3.45 -9.28
CA GLY A 189 7.62 -2.89 -7.96
C GLY A 189 7.52 -1.36 -7.92
N TYR A 190 8.13 -0.68 -8.91
CA TYR A 190 8.02 0.78 -9.03
C TYR A 190 6.57 1.24 -9.26
N LEU A 191 5.82 0.56 -10.14
CA LEU A 191 4.42 0.90 -10.42
C LEU A 191 3.52 0.69 -9.18
N LEU A 192 3.75 -0.37 -8.40
CA LEU A 192 2.98 -0.61 -7.19
C LEU A 192 3.31 0.38 -6.09
N PHE A 193 4.58 0.78 -5.95
CA PHE A 193 4.93 1.88 -5.07
C PHE A 193 4.27 3.19 -5.52
N GLY A 194 4.26 3.47 -6.82
CA GLY A 194 3.50 4.59 -7.38
C GLY A 194 2.01 4.52 -7.00
N MET A 195 1.41 3.33 -7.05
CA MET A 195 0.03 3.11 -6.60
C MET A 195 -0.16 3.41 -5.11
N LEU A 196 0.80 3.06 -4.24
CA LEU A 196 0.77 3.41 -2.82
C LEU A 196 0.76 4.94 -2.63
N VAL A 197 1.62 5.67 -3.34
CA VAL A 197 1.66 7.13 -3.31
C VAL A 197 0.35 7.74 -3.81
N LEU A 198 -0.23 7.20 -4.89
CA LEU A 198 -1.57 7.62 -5.37
C LEU A 198 -2.66 7.38 -4.32
N ILE A 199 -2.64 6.24 -3.61
CA ILE A 199 -3.61 5.94 -2.55
C ILE A 199 -3.46 6.94 -1.40
N LYS A 200 -2.22 7.29 -1.02
CA LYS A 200 -1.96 8.32 -0.01
C LYS A 200 -2.46 9.69 -0.45
N LEU A 201 -2.20 10.08 -1.70
CA LEU A 201 -2.70 11.34 -2.28
C LEU A 201 -4.23 11.39 -2.29
N GLU A 202 -4.89 10.35 -2.77
CA GLU A 202 -6.35 10.24 -2.77
C GLU A 202 -6.94 10.40 -1.37
N ARG A 203 -6.35 9.71 -0.39
CA ARG A 203 -6.76 9.76 1.01
C ARG A 203 -6.58 11.18 1.57
N TRP A 204 -5.40 11.76 1.39
CA TRP A 204 -5.09 13.09 1.89
C TRP A 204 -6.06 14.14 1.33
N VAL A 205 -6.39 14.08 0.04
CA VAL A 205 -7.39 14.98 -0.58
C VAL A 205 -8.77 14.77 0.03
N LYS A 206 -9.23 13.52 0.22
CA LYS A 206 -10.53 13.24 0.84
C LYS A 206 -10.63 13.73 2.29
N GLU A 207 -9.56 13.59 3.05
CA GLU A 207 -9.52 13.93 4.48
C GLU A 207 -9.33 15.44 4.70
N THR A 208 -8.50 16.10 3.89
CA THR A 208 -8.07 17.49 4.13
C THR A 208 -8.73 18.50 3.18
N ASN A 209 -9.13 18.07 1.99
CA ASN A 209 -9.58 18.95 0.90
C ASN A 209 -10.85 18.43 0.22
N ALA A 210 -11.86 18.06 1.00
CA ALA A 210 -13.10 17.44 0.50
C ALA A 210 -13.83 18.27 -0.58
N GLY A 211 -13.67 19.60 -0.60
CA GLY A 211 -14.22 20.46 -1.65
C GLY A 211 -13.64 20.19 -3.05
N TYR A 212 -12.46 19.58 -3.12
CA TYR A 212 -11.82 19.22 -4.38
C TYR A 212 -12.47 18.00 -5.06
N LEU A 213 -13.21 17.17 -4.31
CA LEU A 213 -13.80 15.92 -4.80
C LEU A 213 -14.86 16.13 -5.91
N ALA A 214 -15.39 17.34 -6.05
CA ALA A 214 -16.37 17.70 -7.07
C ALA A 214 -15.75 18.39 -8.30
N THR A 215 -14.42 18.36 -8.46
CA THR A 215 -13.71 19.05 -9.53
C THR A 215 -13.35 18.11 -10.69
N GLN A 216 -13.21 18.66 -11.90
CA GLN A 216 -12.70 17.91 -13.06
C GLN A 216 -11.29 17.35 -12.84
N GLY A 217 -10.46 18.04 -12.04
CA GLY A 217 -9.12 17.54 -11.72
C GLY A 217 -9.16 16.29 -10.85
N TRP A 218 -10.18 16.13 -10.00
CA TRP A 218 -10.42 14.88 -9.27
C TRP A 218 -10.83 13.73 -10.19
N GLU A 219 -11.73 13.97 -11.13
CA GLU A 219 -12.12 12.95 -12.12
C GLU A 219 -10.92 12.51 -12.98
N THR A 220 -10.13 13.48 -13.46
CA THR A 220 -8.90 13.23 -14.23
C THR A 220 -7.91 12.38 -13.43
N PHE A 221 -7.74 12.68 -12.15
CA PHE A 221 -6.91 11.90 -11.24
C PHE A 221 -7.38 10.45 -11.11
N LEU A 222 -8.69 10.23 -10.93
CA LEU A 222 -9.25 8.89 -10.84
C LEU A 222 -9.05 8.08 -12.14
N GLN A 223 -9.17 8.72 -13.31
CA GLN A 223 -8.88 8.10 -14.59
C GLN A 223 -7.40 7.73 -14.72
N GLY A 224 -6.48 8.63 -14.34
CA GLY A 224 -5.05 8.35 -14.34
C GLY A 224 -4.67 7.20 -13.40
N LYS A 225 -5.31 7.12 -12.24
CA LYS A 225 -5.16 6.01 -11.30
C LYS A 225 -5.60 4.67 -11.91
N GLU A 226 -6.70 4.66 -12.66
CA GLU A 226 -7.13 3.43 -13.37
C GLU A 226 -6.17 3.06 -14.50
N GLY A 227 -5.62 4.05 -15.23
CA GLY A 227 -4.55 3.83 -16.19
C GLY A 227 -3.34 3.12 -15.57
N MET A 228 -2.87 3.58 -14.41
CA MET A 228 -1.77 2.93 -13.69
C MET A 228 -2.11 1.50 -13.25
N ARG A 229 -3.36 1.23 -12.84
CA ARG A 229 -3.80 -0.16 -12.54
C ARG A 229 -3.70 -1.06 -13.78
N MET A 230 -4.00 -0.52 -14.96
CA MET A 230 -3.87 -1.26 -16.22
C MET A 230 -2.41 -1.49 -16.59
N ASP A 231 -1.53 -0.52 -16.37
CA ASP A 231 -0.09 -0.68 -16.61
C ASP A 231 0.55 -1.67 -15.65
N ILE A 232 0.13 -1.67 -14.37
CA ILE A 232 0.50 -2.72 -13.42
C ILE A 232 0.11 -4.08 -13.99
N ARG A 233 -1.15 -4.29 -14.38
CA ARG A 233 -1.62 -5.57 -14.96
C ARG A 233 -0.76 -6.02 -16.14
N ARG A 234 -0.50 -5.13 -17.10
CA ARG A 234 0.36 -5.44 -18.25
C ARG A 234 1.77 -5.82 -17.84
N ALA A 235 2.35 -5.12 -16.87
CA ALA A 235 3.69 -5.42 -16.36
C ALA A 235 3.77 -6.81 -15.72
N ILE A 236 2.64 -7.35 -15.25
CA ILE A 236 2.60 -8.71 -14.70
C ILE A 236 2.28 -9.76 -15.75
N ASP A 237 1.22 -9.54 -16.54
CA ASP A 237 0.73 -10.56 -17.45
C ASP A 237 1.77 -10.89 -18.55
N GLY A 238 2.80 -10.05 -18.67
CA GLY A 238 3.80 -10.11 -19.71
C GLY A 238 3.30 -9.46 -21.00
N PRO A 239 4.20 -9.14 -21.94
CA PRO A 239 3.82 -8.68 -23.26
C PRO A 239 3.03 -9.74 -24.05
#